data_AF-A0A382Q978-F1
#
_entry.id   AF-A0A382Q978-F1
#
_cell.length_a   1.000
_cell.length_b   1.000
_cell.length_c   1.000
_cell.angle_alpha   90.00
_cell.angle_beta   90.00
_cell.angle_gamma   90.00
#
_symmetry.space_group_name_H-M   'P 1'
#
loop_
_entity.id
_entity.type
_entity.pdbx_description
1 polymer ?
#
loop_
_entity_poly.entity_id
_entity_poly.type
_entity_poly.pdbx_seq_one_letter_code
_entity_poly.pdbx_strand_id
1 'polypeptide(L)'
;MTYSVISAATNIISIGNTGLRTKDPATEHIKILSALKDFRKIVPDGWEEEKEQKEFLKFIKENEIWDIKEDNKVPAQKDIRLKTSFLSDAGFTTEDRCITSAGEKLLNSSSSETTINKWLISNQSFIFFKQLLKFQQDNFKIQPLLSLIYCCLEFDNELPYEFLRTIWATASSREEVLEGIELYKSSDGNLKEYLLNRAKRSEQTKNVKNNLN
;
A
#
# COMPACT_ATOMS: atom_id res chain seq x y z
N MET A 1 -31.03 7.49 15.01
CA MET A 1 -29.86 8.14 14.39
C MET A 1 -28.82 7.04 14.18
N THR A 2 -28.74 6.49 12.98
CA THR A 2 -27.82 5.40 12.64
C THR A 2 -26.47 6.03 12.28
N TYR A 3 -25.48 5.90 13.16
CA TYR A 3 -24.11 6.30 12.84
C TYR A 3 -23.58 5.36 11.76
N SER A 4 -23.19 5.89 10.60
CA SER A 4 -22.44 5.14 9.61
C SER A 4 -21.09 4.76 10.24
N VAL A 5 -20.80 3.47 10.32
CA VAL A 5 -19.48 2.99 10.74
C VAL A 5 -18.48 3.42 9.66
N ILE A 6 -17.75 4.50 9.91
CA ILE A 6 -16.62 4.90 9.07
C ILE A 6 -15.51 3.89 9.35
N SER A 7 -15.19 3.05 8.36
CA SER A 7 -14.07 2.11 8.52
C SER A 7 -12.76 2.90 8.61
N ALA A 8 -11.89 2.56 9.55
CA ALA A 8 -10.63 3.28 9.79
C ALA A 8 -9.72 3.33 8.54
N ALA A 9 -9.88 2.40 7.61
CA ALA A 9 -9.11 2.31 6.38
C ALA A 9 -9.40 3.45 5.37
N THR A 10 -10.55 4.12 5.48
CA THR A 10 -10.93 5.16 4.49
C THR A 10 -10.15 6.47 4.60
N ASN A 11 -9.51 6.73 5.75
CA ASN A 11 -8.84 8.01 6.03
C ASN A 11 -7.37 7.85 6.44
N ILE A 12 -6.77 6.69 6.18
CA ILE A 12 -5.38 6.42 6.51
C ILE A 12 -4.66 5.90 5.27
N ILE A 13 -3.46 6.42 5.01
CA ILE A 13 -2.55 5.90 4.00
C ILE A 13 -2.22 4.43 4.32
N SER A 14 -2.53 3.54 3.40
CA SER A 14 -2.27 2.11 3.49
C SER A 14 -1.41 1.68 2.30
N ILE A 15 -0.17 1.29 2.59
CA ILE A 15 0.74 0.72 1.60
C ILE A 15 0.87 -0.77 1.90
N GLY A 16 0.26 -1.59 1.05
CA GLY A 16 0.25 -3.04 1.20
C GLY A 16 -0.64 -3.56 2.34
N ASN A 17 -0.50 -4.85 2.63
CA ASN A 17 -1.34 -5.55 3.59
C ASN A 17 -0.50 -6.49 4.47
N THR A 18 -1.12 -7.04 5.52
CA THR A 18 -0.45 -7.95 6.45
C THR A 18 -0.58 -9.43 6.09
N GLY A 19 -1.08 -9.76 4.89
CA GLY A 19 -1.34 -11.12 4.43
C GLY A 19 -0.08 -11.93 4.08
N LEU A 20 1.04 -11.25 3.84
CA LEU A 20 2.32 -11.88 3.55
C LEU A 20 3.44 -11.34 4.44
N ARG A 21 3.53 -11.86 5.67
CA ARG A 21 4.60 -11.55 6.63
C ARG A 21 5.70 -12.60 6.53
N THR A 22 6.66 -12.40 5.64
CA THR A 22 7.80 -13.30 5.43
C THR A 22 9.12 -12.54 5.53
N LYS A 23 10.24 -13.27 5.61
CA LYS A 23 11.59 -12.65 5.66
C LYS A 23 11.94 -11.92 4.36
N ASP A 24 11.44 -12.41 3.24
CA ASP A 24 11.65 -11.82 1.91
C ASP A 24 10.31 -11.74 1.16
N PRO A 25 9.52 -10.68 1.41
CA PRO A 25 8.24 -10.52 0.74
C PRO A 25 8.38 -10.30 -0.77
N ALA A 26 9.48 -9.70 -1.25
CA ALA A 26 9.65 -9.43 -2.68
C ALA A 26 9.73 -10.73 -3.49
N THR A 27 10.57 -11.66 -3.04
CA THR A 27 10.69 -12.98 -3.66
C THR A 27 9.38 -13.76 -3.60
N GLU A 28 8.65 -13.70 -2.48
CA GLU A 28 7.36 -14.37 -2.35
C GLU A 28 6.30 -13.78 -3.30
N HIS A 29 6.24 -12.46 -3.46
CA HIS A 29 5.34 -11.83 -4.44
C HIS A 29 5.67 -12.24 -5.89
N ILE A 30 6.94 -12.43 -6.23
CA ILE A 30 7.35 -12.92 -7.56
C ILE A 30 6.85 -14.34 -7.79
N LYS A 31 6.94 -15.23 -6.78
CA LYS A 31 6.40 -16.60 -6.87
C LYS A 31 4.89 -16.60 -7.11
N ILE A 32 4.15 -15.78 -6.36
CA ILE A 32 2.68 -15.61 -6.56
C ILE A 32 2.40 -15.14 -7.97
N LEU A 33 3.14 -14.14 -8.44
CA LEU A 33 2.94 -13.54 -9.74
C LEU A 33 3.20 -14.57 -10.85
N SER A 34 4.21 -15.44 -10.69
CA SER A 34 4.46 -16.56 -11.60
C SER A 34 3.31 -17.57 -11.56
N ALA A 35 2.85 -17.94 -10.36
CA ALA A 35 1.72 -18.85 -10.20
C ALA A 35 0.44 -18.30 -10.84
N LEU A 36 0.15 -17.01 -10.67
CA LEU A 36 -0.97 -16.33 -11.32
C LEU A 36 -0.82 -16.36 -12.85
N LYS A 37 0.39 -16.12 -13.36
CA LYS A 37 0.66 -16.19 -14.81
C LYS A 37 0.34 -17.57 -15.38
N ASP A 38 0.72 -18.63 -14.67
CA ASP A 38 0.44 -20.00 -15.09
C ASP A 38 -1.03 -20.38 -14.93
N PHE A 39 -1.65 -20.00 -13.82
CA PHE A 39 -3.08 -20.18 -13.58
C PHE A 39 -3.93 -19.51 -14.66
N ARG A 40 -3.54 -18.31 -15.12
CA ARG A 40 -4.26 -17.57 -16.18
C ARG A 40 -4.22 -18.25 -17.56
N LYS A 41 -3.35 -19.23 -17.77
CA LYS A 41 -3.40 -20.08 -18.97
C LYS A 41 -4.55 -21.09 -18.92
N ILE A 42 -5.00 -21.44 -17.72
CA ILE A 42 -6.08 -22.41 -17.45
C ILE A 42 -7.41 -21.67 -17.27
N VAL A 43 -7.40 -20.56 -16.54
CA VAL A 43 -8.56 -19.73 -16.22
C VAL A 43 -8.28 -18.29 -16.68
N PRO A 44 -8.62 -17.92 -17.93
CA PRO A 44 -8.18 -16.64 -18.51
C PRO A 44 -8.67 -15.39 -17.79
N ASP A 45 -9.92 -15.38 -17.32
CA ASP A 45 -10.59 -14.19 -16.80
C ASP A 45 -11.28 -14.44 -15.45
N GLY A 46 -11.60 -13.34 -14.75
CA GLY A 46 -12.38 -13.34 -13.49
C GLY A 46 -11.56 -13.59 -12.23
N TRP A 47 -12.05 -13.10 -11.09
CA TRP A 47 -11.44 -13.29 -9.76
C TRP A 47 -12.48 -13.36 -8.63
N GLU A 48 -13.55 -14.14 -8.82
CA GLU A 48 -14.61 -14.27 -7.84
C GLU A 48 -14.23 -15.22 -6.69
N GLU A 49 -14.72 -14.92 -5.48
CA GLU A 49 -14.36 -15.64 -4.25
C GLU A 49 -14.79 -17.11 -4.28
N GLU A 50 -15.98 -17.39 -4.82
CA GLU A 50 -16.57 -18.73 -4.83
C GLU A 50 -16.06 -19.64 -5.95
N LYS A 51 -15.39 -19.07 -6.96
CA LYS A 51 -14.94 -19.81 -8.14
C LYS A 51 -13.43 -19.68 -8.35
N GLU A 52 -12.96 -18.60 -8.95
CA GLU A 52 -11.56 -18.50 -9.37
C GLU A 52 -10.58 -18.49 -8.18
N GLN A 53 -10.95 -17.91 -7.04
CA GLN A 53 -10.09 -17.93 -5.85
C GLN A 53 -9.94 -19.34 -5.25
N LYS A 54 -11.01 -20.17 -5.29
CA LYS A 54 -10.94 -21.58 -4.87
C LYS A 54 -10.16 -22.43 -5.86
N GLU A 55 -10.34 -22.19 -7.16
CA GLU A 55 -9.57 -22.85 -8.22
C GLU A 55 -8.08 -22.50 -8.12
N PHE A 56 -7.75 -21.23 -7.86
CA PHE A 56 -6.37 -20.82 -7.64
C PHE A 56 -5.78 -21.43 -6.37
N LEU A 57 -6.53 -21.49 -5.26
CA LEU A 57 -6.10 -22.19 -4.06
C LEU A 57 -5.77 -23.67 -4.35
N LYS A 58 -6.62 -24.33 -5.14
CA LYS A 58 -6.38 -25.71 -5.58
C LYS A 58 -5.12 -25.80 -6.44
N PHE A 59 -4.95 -24.92 -7.41
CA PHE A 59 -3.76 -24.83 -8.27
C PHE A 59 -2.47 -24.66 -7.45
N ILE A 60 -2.47 -23.77 -6.46
CA ILE A 60 -1.32 -23.54 -5.56
C ILE A 60 -0.93 -24.82 -4.82
N LYS A 61 -1.91 -25.59 -4.33
CA LYS A 61 -1.69 -26.84 -3.59
C LYS A 61 -1.19 -27.95 -4.48
N GLU A 62 -1.85 -28.18 -5.62
CA GLU A 62 -1.49 -29.25 -6.56
C GLU A 62 -0.09 -29.07 -7.15
N ASN A 63 0.37 -27.82 -7.26
CA ASN A 63 1.72 -27.49 -7.74
C ASN A 63 2.73 -27.24 -6.61
N GLU A 64 2.36 -27.50 -5.35
CA GLU A 64 3.21 -27.35 -4.16
C GLU A 64 3.89 -25.97 -4.07
N ILE A 65 3.23 -24.93 -4.58
CA ILE A 65 3.81 -23.59 -4.69
C ILE A 65 3.98 -22.98 -3.28
N TRP A 66 3.00 -23.21 -2.41
CA TRP A 66 2.97 -22.73 -1.03
C TRP A 66 2.21 -23.64 -0.08
N ASP A 67 2.65 -23.64 1.18
CA ASP A 67 1.94 -24.28 2.28
C ASP A 67 0.86 -23.34 2.84
N ILE A 68 -0.39 -23.55 2.41
CA ILE A 68 -1.55 -22.80 2.89
C ILE A 68 -2.26 -23.62 3.96
N LYS A 69 -2.12 -23.16 5.20
CA LYS A 69 -2.76 -23.78 6.35
C LYS A 69 -4.28 -23.60 6.31
N GLU A 70 -5.01 -24.71 6.37
CA GLU A 70 -6.48 -24.73 6.40
C GLU A 70 -7.08 -24.58 7.80
N ASP A 71 -6.28 -24.81 8.85
CA ASP A 71 -6.68 -24.73 10.26
C ASP A 71 -6.58 -23.32 10.85
N ASN A 72 -6.35 -22.31 10.00
CA ASN A 72 -6.22 -20.93 10.42
C ASN A 72 -7.58 -20.29 10.76
N LYS A 73 -7.55 -19.30 11.65
CA LYS A 73 -8.71 -18.44 11.98
C LYS A 73 -9.30 -17.71 10.77
N VAL A 74 -8.52 -17.58 9.69
CA VAL A 74 -8.91 -16.96 8.43
C VAL A 74 -9.16 -18.07 7.40
N PRO A 75 -10.33 -18.11 6.74
CA PRO A 75 -10.59 -19.08 5.67
C PRO A 75 -9.51 -19.01 4.58
N ALA A 76 -9.09 -20.16 4.05
CA ALA A 76 -7.98 -20.25 3.10
C ALA A 76 -8.17 -19.38 1.84
N GLN A 77 -9.42 -19.21 1.37
CA GLN A 77 -9.77 -18.34 0.24
C GLN A 77 -9.46 -16.87 0.55
N LYS A 78 -9.82 -16.43 1.77
CA LYS A 78 -9.53 -15.06 2.24
C LYS A 78 -8.03 -14.85 2.40
N ASP A 79 -7.27 -15.87 2.78
CA ASP A 79 -5.81 -15.81 2.85
C ASP A 79 -5.17 -15.64 1.46
N ILE A 80 -5.61 -16.40 0.46
CA ILE A 80 -5.22 -16.22 -0.95
C ILE A 80 -5.54 -14.81 -1.45
N ARG A 81 -6.74 -14.31 -1.16
CA ARG A 81 -7.14 -12.96 -1.58
C ARG A 81 -6.21 -11.90 -1.00
N LEU A 82 -5.86 -12.01 0.28
CA LEU A 82 -4.94 -11.10 0.95
C LEU A 82 -3.54 -11.20 0.37
N LYS A 83 -3.01 -12.41 0.17
CA LYS A 83 -1.66 -12.63 -0.39
C LYS A 83 -1.53 -12.12 -1.82
N THR A 84 -2.61 -12.16 -2.60
CA THR A 84 -2.61 -11.65 -3.99
C THR A 84 -2.97 -10.17 -4.11
N SER A 85 -3.59 -9.54 -3.09
CA SER A 85 -4.08 -8.16 -3.23
C SER A 85 -2.97 -7.17 -3.52
N PHE A 86 -1.83 -7.28 -2.82
CA PHE A 86 -0.74 -6.33 -2.99
C PHE A 86 -0.22 -6.26 -4.43
N LEU A 87 -0.25 -7.38 -5.18
CA LEU A 87 0.14 -7.38 -6.59
C LEU A 87 -0.78 -6.53 -7.46
N SER A 88 -2.08 -6.54 -7.17
CA SER A 88 -3.07 -5.68 -7.81
C SER A 88 -2.91 -4.23 -7.35
N ASP A 89 -2.82 -4.03 -6.03
CA ASP A 89 -2.68 -2.70 -5.41
C ASP A 89 -1.42 -1.97 -5.92
N ALA A 90 -0.32 -2.71 -6.12
CA ALA A 90 0.92 -2.20 -6.69
C ALA A 90 0.96 -2.21 -8.24
N GLY A 91 -0.11 -2.63 -8.93
CA GLY A 91 -0.22 -2.59 -10.39
C GLY A 91 0.61 -3.63 -11.16
N PHE A 92 1.06 -4.70 -10.50
CA PHE A 92 1.68 -5.86 -11.17
C PHE A 92 0.63 -6.78 -11.80
N THR A 93 -0.57 -6.80 -11.24
CA THR A 93 -1.75 -7.44 -11.83
C THR A 93 -2.90 -6.45 -11.96
N THR A 94 -3.91 -6.81 -12.74
CA THR A 94 -5.21 -6.14 -12.73
C THR A 94 -6.00 -6.54 -11.48
N GLU A 95 -7.17 -5.93 -11.26
CA GLU A 95 -8.13 -6.34 -10.23
C GLU A 95 -8.51 -7.81 -10.36
N ASP A 96 -8.73 -8.27 -11.59
CA ASP A 96 -8.93 -9.68 -11.93
C ASP A 96 -7.66 -10.52 -11.87
N ARG A 97 -6.56 -10.06 -11.26
CA ARG A 97 -5.28 -10.80 -11.15
C ARG A 97 -4.70 -11.27 -12.49
N CYS A 98 -4.98 -10.57 -13.59
CA CYS A 98 -4.30 -10.78 -14.86
C CYS A 98 -2.96 -10.02 -14.85
N ILE A 99 -1.90 -10.61 -15.40
CA ILE A 99 -0.56 -10.02 -15.36
C ILE A 99 -0.51 -8.74 -16.22
N THR A 100 0.00 -7.63 -15.67
CA THR A 100 0.20 -6.38 -16.43
C THR A 100 1.57 -6.36 -17.11
N SER A 101 1.82 -5.36 -17.95
CA SER A 101 3.16 -5.11 -18.51
C SER A 101 4.23 -4.88 -17.44
N ALA A 102 3.85 -4.39 -16.27
CA ALA A 102 4.75 -4.24 -15.13
C ALA A 102 5.03 -5.59 -14.46
N GLY A 103 4.01 -6.43 -14.30
CA GLY A 103 4.16 -7.79 -13.79
C GLY A 103 5.07 -8.63 -14.68
N GLU A 104 4.88 -8.57 -16.00
CA GLU A 104 5.76 -9.26 -16.95
C GLU A 104 7.22 -8.79 -16.85
N LYS A 105 7.44 -7.47 -16.71
CA LYS A 105 8.79 -6.93 -16.49
C LYS A 105 9.42 -7.45 -15.19
N LEU A 106 8.64 -7.55 -14.12
CA LEU A 106 9.12 -8.08 -12.84
C LEU A 106 9.49 -9.57 -12.98
N LEU A 107 8.63 -10.38 -13.58
CA LEU A 107 8.90 -11.80 -13.83
C LEU A 107 10.15 -12.00 -14.69
N ASN A 108 10.28 -11.28 -15.79
CA ASN A 108 11.46 -11.38 -16.66
C ASN A 108 12.75 -10.96 -15.95
N SER A 109 12.68 -9.97 -15.05
CA SER A 109 13.85 -9.56 -14.24
C SER A 109 14.23 -10.58 -13.17
N SER A 110 13.31 -11.46 -12.78
CA SER A 110 13.57 -12.52 -11.80
C SER A 110 14.34 -13.70 -12.37
N SER A 111 14.21 -13.94 -13.68
CA SER A 111 14.93 -14.98 -14.42
C SER A 111 16.31 -14.52 -14.93
N SER A 112 16.63 -13.24 -14.77
CA SER A 112 17.91 -12.65 -15.19
C SER A 112 18.87 -12.49 -14.02
N GLU A 113 20.17 -12.40 -14.31
CA GLU A 113 21.18 -12.06 -13.31
C GLU A 113 20.86 -10.73 -12.60
N THR A 114 21.02 -10.71 -11.28
CA THR A 114 20.80 -9.51 -10.47
C THR A 114 21.80 -8.43 -10.88
N THR A 115 21.29 -7.34 -11.44
CA THR A 115 22.09 -6.18 -11.81
C THR A 115 21.78 -5.00 -10.89
N ILE A 116 22.80 -4.23 -10.53
CA ILE A 116 22.66 -3.03 -9.72
C ILE A 116 22.69 -1.80 -10.64
N ASN A 117 21.71 -0.93 -10.50
CA ASN A 117 21.63 0.30 -11.29
C ASN A 117 22.50 1.43 -10.69
N LYS A 118 22.56 2.58 -11.38
CA LYS A 118 23.32 3.77 -10.93
C LYS A 118 22.89 4.35 -9.57
N TRP A 119 21.74 3.94 -9.06
CA TRP A 119 21.19 4.34 -7.75
C TRP A 119 21.48 3.31 -6.67
N LEU A 120 22.31 2.30 -6.95
CA LEU A 120 22.63 1.20 -6.04
C LEU A 120 21.42 0.31 -5.68
N ILE A 121 20.43 0.23 -6.57
CA ILE A 121 19.23 -0.58 -6.40
C ILE A 121 19.26 -1.74 -7.42
N SER A 122 18.89 -2.94 -6.98
CA SER A 122 18.74 -4.08 -7.91
C SER A 122 17.67 -3.82 -8.95
N ASN A 123 17.80 -4.42 -10.13
CA ASN A 123 16.79 -4.35 -11.20
C ASN A 123 15.36 -4.69 -10.70
N GLN A 124 15.20 -5.73 -9.89
CA GLN A 124 13.93 -6.14 -9.30
C GLN A 124 13.39 -5.08 -8.33
N SER A 125 14.20 -4.66 -7.35
CA SER A 125 13.80 -3.64 -6.37
C SER A 125 13.48 -2.31 -7.05
N PHE A 126 14.16 -1.98 -8.15
CA PHE A 126 13.88 -0.78 -8.91
C PHE A 126 12.53 -0.85 -9.66
N ILE A 127 12.08 -2.04 -10.04
CA ILE A 127 10.74 -2.23 -10.61
C ILE A 127 9.67 -2.01 -9.53
N PHE A 128 9.83 -2.59 -8.33
CA PHE A 128 8.97 -2.30 -7.17
C PHE A 128 8.94 -0.82 -6.84
N PHE A 129 10.11 -0.18 -6.76
CA PHE A 129 10.21 1.25 -6.48
C PHE A 129 9.41 2.10 -7.48
N LYS A 130 9.53 1.81 -8.79
CA LYS A 130 8.75 2.50 -9.83
C LYS A 130 7.24 2.30 -9.67
N GLN A 131 6.79 1.15 -9.19
CA GLN A 131 5.36 0.93 -8.95
C GLN A 131 4.87 1.65 -7.69
N LEU A 132 5.65 1.63 -6.61
CA LEU A 132 5.30 2.37 -5.40
C LEU A 132 5.28 3.89 -5.64
N LEU A 133 6.08 4.42 -6.57
CA LEU A 133 6.00 5.81 -7.01
C LEU A 133 4.71 6.15 -7.78
N LYS A 134 4.07 5.15 -8.40
CA LYS A 134 2.80 5.30 -9.12
C LYS A 134 1.58 4.98 -8.24
N PHE A 135 1.80 4.36 -7.08
CA PHE A 135 0.74 3.98 -6.16
C PHE A 135 -0.08 5.21 -5.78
N GLN A 136 -1.39 5.10 -5.98
CA GLN A 136 -2.36 6.11 -5.63
C GLN A 136 -3.46 5.44 -4.84
N GLN A 137 -3.73 5.94 -3.63
CA GLN A 137 -4.85 5.48 -2.84
C GLN A 137 -6.11 6.27 -3.21
N ASP A 138 -7.24 5.57 -3.29
CA ASP A 138 -8.53 6.20 -3.54
C ASP A 138 -8.84 7.28 -2.50
N ASN A 139 -9.40 8.39 -2.95
CA ASN A 139 -9.72 9.60 -2.15
C ASN A 139 -8.52 10.39 -1.61
N PHE A 140 -7.29 9.93 -1.83
CA PHE A 140 -6.10 10.72 -1.51
C PHE A 140 -5.72 11.58 -2.73
N LYS A 141 -5.35 12.82 -2.47
CA LYS A 141 -4.80 13.79 -3.44
C LYS A 141 -3.28 13.92 -3.34
N ILE A 142 -2.65 12.95 -2.68
CA ILE A 142 -1.20 12.81 -2.61
C ILE A 142 -0.80 11.42 -3.07
N GLN A 143 0.42 11.30 -3.59
CA GLN A 143 1.08 10.02 -3.80
C GLN A 143 1.78 9.62 -2.50
N PRO A 144 1.39 8.50 -1.87
CA PRO A 144 1.92 8.09 -0.57
C PRO A 144 3.45 8.07 -0.51
N LEU A 145 4.12 7.32 -1.39
CA LEU A 145 5.58 7.21 -1.33
C LEU A 145 6.28 8.56 -1.55
N LEU A 146 5.81 9.39 -2.48
CA LEU A 146 6.43 10.68 -2.76
C LEU A 146 6.25 11.66 -1.59
N SER A 147 5.07 11.69 -0.98
CA SER A 147 4.82 12.50 0.21
C SER A 147 5.66 12.05 1.41
N LEU A 148 5.89 10.73 1.55
CA LEU A 148 6.76 10.18 2.59
C LEU A 148 8.22 10.60 2.38
N ILE A 149 8.72 10.49 1.15
CA ILE A 149 10.07 10.95 0.78
C ILE A 149 10.21 12.44 1.09
N TYR A 150 9.21 13.24 0.72
CA TYR A 150 9.19 14.67 1.04
C TYR A 150 9.27 14.92 2.55
N CYS A 151 8.45 14.23 3.36
CA CYS A 151 8.53 14.31 4.82
C CYS A 151 9.93 13.93 5.34
N CYS A 152 10.54 12.84 4.85
CA CYS A 152 11.90 12.48 5.26
C CYS A 152 12.90 13.62 5.00
N LEU A 153 12.83 14.27 3.83
CA LEU A 153 13.69 15.41 3.51
C LEU A 153 13.43 16.62 4.43
N GLU A 154 12.17 16.90 4.74
CA GLU A 154 11.78 18.00 5.62
C GLU A 154 12.22 17.81 7.08
N PHE A 155 12.48 16.57 7.49
CA PHE A 155 13.02 16.24 8.81
C PHE A 155 14.49 15.81 8.74
N ASP A 156 15.25 16.21 7.72
CA ASP A 156 16.68 15.91 7.56
C ASP A 156 17.02 14.40 7.66
N ASN A 157 16.09 13.56 7.17
CA ASN A 157 16.06 12.09 7.28
C ASN A 157 15.87 11.52 8.69
N GLU A 158 15.56 12.35 9.69
CA GLU A 158 15.19 11.98 11.06
C GLU A 158 13.68 12.06 11.27
N LEU A 159 12.89 11.44 10.37
CA LEU A 159 11.42 11.50 10.41
C LEU A 159 10.87 10.97 11.74
N PRO A 160 10.18 11.79 12.55
CA PRO A 160 9.69 11.36 13.86
C PRO A 160 8.62 10.29 13.75
N TYR A 161 8.75 9.22 14.55
CA TYR A 161 7.83 8.08 14.50
C TYR A 161 6.37 8.48 14.75
N GLU A 162 6.15 9.38 15.72
CA GLU A 162 4.82 9.91 16.04
C GLU A 162 4.24 10.73 14.89
N PHE A 163 5.07 11.52 14.18
CA PHE A 163 4.66 12.23 12.97
C PHE A 163 4.20 11.24 11.89
N LEU A 164 5.00 10.20 11.62
CA LEU A 164 4.71 9.20 10.59
C LEU A 164 3.35 8.52 10.85
N ARG A 165 3.14 8.00 12.07
CA ARG A 165 1.97 7.18 12.40
C ARG A 165 0.68 7.97 12.60
N THR A 166 0.76 9.27 12.88
CA THR A 166 -0.43 10.09 13.18
C THR A 166 -0.68 11.13 12.10
N ILE A 167 0.32 11.95 11.78
CA ILE A 167 0.15 13.13 10.92
C ILE A 167 0.23 12.72 9.46
N TRP A 168 1.35 12.13 9.03
CA TRP A 168 1.51 11.69 7.65
C TRP A 168 0.49 10.61 7.28
N ALA A 169 0.30 9.62 8.16
CA ALA A 169 -0.62 8.52 7.90
C ALA A 169 -2.06 8.98 7.66
N THR A 170 -2.48 10.14 8.17
CA THR A 170 -3.86 10.66 7.99
C THR A 170 -3.95 11.82 6.99
N ALA A 171 -2.82 12.27 6.43
CA ALA A 171 -2.80 13.35 5.47
C ALA A 171 -3.28 12.85 4.10
N SER A 172 -4.38 13.42 3.61
CA SER A 172 -4.99 13.08 2.32
C SER A 172 -4.60 14.02 1.19
N SER A 173 -4.03 15.19 1.51
CA SER A 173 -3.71 16.26 0.55
C SER A 173 -2.33 16.86 0.80
N ARG A 174 -1.79 17.56 -0.20
CA ARG A 174 -0.50 18.24 -0.09
C ARG A 174 -0.56 19.29 1.03
N GLU A 175 -1.66 20.01 1.10
CA GLU A 175 -1.89 21.07 2.08
C GLU A 175 -1.87 20.51 3.50
N GLU A 176 -2.49 19.34 3.74
CA GLU A 176 -2.47 18.66 5.03
C GLU A 176 -1.07 18.17 5.41
N VAL A 177 -0.27 17.68 4.45
CA VAL A 177 1.13 17.31 4.71
C VAL A 177 1.93 18.55 5.12
N LEU A 178 1.85 19.64 4.36
CA LEU A 178 2.60 20.87 4.63
C LEU A 178 2.21 21.50 5.97
N GLU A 179 0.90 21.64 6.25
CA GLU A 179 0.41 22.11 7.53
C GLU A 179 0.85 21.18 8.67
N GLY A 180 0.81 19.86 8.44
CA GLY A 180 1.26 18.85 9.38
C GLY A 180 2.71 19.09 9.81
N ILE A 181 3.61 19.26 8.84
CA ILE A 181 5.04 19.52 9.06
C ILE A 181 5.24 20.83 9.81
N GLU A 182 4.62 21.91 9.34
CA GLU A 182 4.73 23.25 9.93
C GLU A 182 4.31 23.25 11.40
N LEU A 183 3.11 22.74 11.69
CA LEU A 183 2.58 22.70 13.04
C LEU A 183 3.44 21.81 13.95
N TYR A 184 3.87 20.64 13.46
CA TYR A 184 4.65 19.72 14.28
C TYR A 184 6.02 20.29 14.64
N LYS A 185 6.69 20.98 13.71
CA LYS A 185 7.93 21.72 13.96
C LYS A 185 7.71 22.87 14.95
N SER A 186 6.61 23.64 14.79
CA SER A 186 6.29 24.76 15.70
C SER A 186 5.95 24.31 17.13
N SER A 187 5.52 23.05 17.27
CA SER A 187 5.20 22.40 18.55
C SER A 187 6.40 21.68 19.16
N ASP A 188 7.63 21.93 18.67
CA ASP A 188 8.86 21.28 19.15
C ASP A 188 8.77 19.74 19.15
N GLY A 189 8.09 19.18 18.13
CA GLY A 189 7.84 17.75 18.02
C GLY A 189 6.83 17.17 19.03
N ASN A 190 6.16 18.00 19.83
CA ASN A 190 5.17 17.56 20.80
C ASN A 190 3.80 17.32 20.13
N LEU A 191 3.38 16.05 20.10
CA LEU A 191 2.10 15.66 19.47
C LEU A 191 0.87 16.29 20.15
N LYS A 192 0.88 16.48 21.48
CA LYS A 192 -0.27 17.08 22.18
C LYS A 192 -0.43 18.54 21.79
N GLU A 193 0.68 19.27 21.72
CA GLU A 193 0.69 20.66 21.31
C GLU A 193 0.30 20.81 19.84
N TYR A 194 0.81 19.92 18.97
CA TYR A 194 0.38 19.84 17.57
C TYR A 194 -1.15 19.70 17.46
N LEU A 195 -1.75 18.75 18.19
CA LEU A 195 -3.19 18.51 18.15
C LEU A 195 -3.98 19.74 18.64
N LEU A 196 -3.50 20.40 19.69
CA LEU A 196 -4.11 21.63 20.20
C LEU A 196 -4.04 22.76 19.17
N ASN A 197 -2.90 22.95 18.51
CA ASN A 197 -2.71 23.98 17.50
C ASN A 197 -3.54 23.71 16.24
N ARG A 198 -3.65 22.45 15.82
CA ARG A 198 -4.52 22.03 14.70
C ARG A 198 -6.00 22.28 15.01
N ALA A 199 -6.45 21.97 16.23
CA ALA A 199 -7.83 22.23 16.65
C ALA A 199 -8.17 23.73 16.58
N LYS A 200 -7.29 24.59 17.10
CA LYS A 200 -7.43 26.06 17.05
C LYS A 200 -7.54 26.58 15.61
N ARG A 201 -6.67 26.13 14.69
CA ARG A 201 -6.72 26.52 13.26
C ARG A 201 -8.04 26.11 12.60
N SER A 202 -8.54 24.91 12.91
CA SER A 202 -9.84 24.42 12.40
C SER A 202 -11.00 25.32 12.84
N GLU A 203 -11.05 25.72 14.11
CA GLU A 203 -12.11 26.58 14.64
C GLU A 203 -12.07 27.98 14.03
N GLN A 204 -10.88 28.58 13.93
CA GLN A 204 -10.69 29.88 13.29
C GLN A 204 -11.16 29.86 11.83
N THR A 205 -10.82 28.80 11.08
CA THR A 205 -11.24 28.64 9.68
C THR A 205 -12.77 28.52 9.54
N LYS A 206 -13.42 27.79 10.45
CA LYS A 206 -14.89 27.67 10.47
C LYS A 206 -15.56 29.03 10.77
N ASN A 207 -15.04 29.77 11.74
CA ASN A 207 -15.58 31.07 12.12
C ASN A 207 -15.46 32.10 10.98
N VAL A 208 -14.34 32.11 10.25
CA VAL A 208 -14.16 32.98 9.08
C VAL A 208 -15.17 32.64 7.96
N LYS A 209 -15.41 31.36 7.67
CA LYS A 209 -16.40 30.95 6.67
C LYS A 209 -17.84 31.33 7.06
N ASN A 210 -18.18 31.25 8.35
CA ASN A 210 -19.50 31.64 8.83
C ASN A 210 -19.73 33.16 8.77
N ASN A 211 -18.67 33.96 8.84
CA ASN A 211 -18.76 35.43 8.76
C ASN A 211 -18.74 35.97 7.31
N LEU A 212 -18.56 35.10 6.31
CA LEU A 212 -18.53 35.44 4.89
C LEU A 212 -19.81 35.04 4.13
N ASN A 213 -20.77 34.40 4.82
CA ASN A 213 -22.12 34.10 4.33
C ASN A 213 -23.15 35.03 5.00
#